data_AF-A0A2D6SK95-F1
#
_entry.id   AF-A0A2D6SK95-F1
#
_cell.length_a   1.000
_cell.length_b   1.000
_cell.length_c   1.000
_cell.angle_alpha   90.00
_cell.angle_beta   90.00
_cell.angle_gamma   90.00
#
_symmetry.space_group_name_H-M   'P 1'
#
loop_
_entity.id
_entity.type
_entity.pdbx_description
1 polymer ?
#
loop_
_entity_poly.entity_id
_entity_poly.type
_entity_poly.pdbx_seq_one_letter_code
_entity_poly.pdbx_strand_id
1 'polypeptide(L)'
;MSWCGQVLYSGTAKGTVLRLEAPISFWGGISPDNAEVVLENHPQRGVKITDKILIVPDPIGSSSSAAILLELLYAKIAPKGLILGTNKDAILPISVLVAEQMGWNTIPIIAMENPTFKSGEELEIKTDGTIHSI
;
A
#
# COMPACT_ATOMS: atom_id res chain seq x y z
N MET A 1 -0.89 20.64 -4.55
CA MET A 1 0.57 20.45 -4.39
C MET A 1 0.96 19.16 -5.09
N SER A 2 2.21 19.00 -5.54
CA SER A 2 2.71 17.80 -6.20
C SER A 2 3.99 17.29 -5.55
N TRP A 3 4.11 15.99 -5.41
CA TRP A 3 5.28 15.28 -4.90
C TRP A 3 5.74 14.26 -5.93
N CYS A 4 6.97 13.78 -5.80
CA CYS A 4 7.50 12.71 -6.64
C CYS A 4 8.21 11.69 -5.74
N GLY A 5 7.88 10.42 -5.91
CA GLY A 5 8.55 9.31 -5.25
C GLY A 5 9.16 8.35 -6.27
N GLN A 6 9.98 7.42 -5.79
CA GLN A 6 10.54 6.35 -6.60
C GLN A 6 9.43 5.35 -6.95
N VAL A 7 9.23 5.09 -8.23
CA VAL A 7 8.31 4.05 -8.69
C VAL A 7 8.92 2.68 -8.42
N LEU A 8 8.30 1.89 -7.54
CA LEU A 8 8.61 0.47 -7.37
C LEU A 8 7.74 -0.40 -8.28
N TYR A 9 6.49 0.03 -8.51
CA TYR A 9 5.60 -0.55 -9.51
C TYR A 9 4.77 0.55 -10.15
N SER A 10 4.79 0.66 -11.47
CA SER A 10 4.10 1.72 -12.21
C SER A 10 2.60 1.47 -12.27
N GLY A 11 1.81 2.54 -12.20
CA GLY A 11 0.36 2.46 -12.32
C GLY A 11 -0.29 3.82 -12.05
N THR A 12 -1.61 3.85 -12.07
CA THR A 12 -2.39 5.01 -11.64
C THR A 12 -3.35 4.61 -10.55
N ALA A 13 -3.58 5.50 -9.59
CA ALA A 13 -4.56 5.28 -8.54
C ALA A 13 -5.10 6.61 -8.05
N LYS A 14 -6.38 6.64 -7.67
CA LYS A 14 -6.99 7.79 -6.99
C LYS A 14 -7.83 7.31 -5.82
N GLY A 15 -7.69 7.96 -4.68
CA GLY A 15 -8.59 7.75 -3.56
C GLY A 15 -8.14 8.37 -2.26
N THR A 16 -8.97 8.13 -1.25
CA THR A 16 -8.75 8.63 0.11
C THR A 16 -7.53 7.94 0.74
N VAL A 17 -6.70 8.75 1.38
CA VAL A 17 -5.54 8.32 2.14
C VAL A 17 -5.99 7.59 3.40
N LEU A 18 -5.36 6.45 3.65
CA LEU A 18 -5.26 5.84 4.96
C LEU A 18 -3.79 5.79 5.34
N ARG A 19 -3.39 6.56 6.35
CA ARG A 19 -2.05 6.54 6.90
C ARG A 19 -1.98 5.62 8.12
N LEU A 20 -1.05 4.67 8.10
CA LEU A 20 -0.73 3.90 9.30
C LEU A 20 0.21 4.70 10.21
N GLU A 21 -0.09 4.71 11.51
CA GLU A 21 0.62 5.51 12.51
C GLU A 21 1.68 4.71 13.28
N ALA A 22 1.74 3.40 13.05
CA ALA A 22 2.74 2.52 13.63
C ALA A 22 3.31 1.59 12.54
N PRO A 23 4.52 1.04 12.75
CA PRO A 23 5.08 0.03 11.86
C PRO A 23 4.18 -1.21 11.77
N ILE A 24 4.10 -1.80 10.59
CA ILE A 24 3.30 -3.01 10.36
C ILE A 24 3.96 -3.96 9.36
N SER A 25 3.78 -5.26 9.57
CA SER A 25 3.98 -6.28 8.55
C SER A 25 2.64 -6.73 8.01
N PHE A 26 2.49 -6.89 6.69
CA PHE A 26 1.25 -7.44 6.14
C PHE A 26 1.02 -8.86 6.64
N TRP A 27 2.09 -9.65 6.78
CA TRP A 27 2.01 -10.95 7.44
C TRP A 27 1.66 -10.79 8.93
N GLY A 28 0.48 -11.27 9.32
CA GLY A 28 -0.03 -11.20 10.69
C GLY A 28 -0.59 -9.84 11.11
N GLY A 29 -0.33 -8.77 10.34
CA GLY A 29 -0.89 -7.45 10.62
C GLY A 29 -2.13 -7.09 9.80
N ILE A 30 -2.30 -7.71 8.63
CA ILE A 30 -3.47 -7.52 7.75
C ILE A 30 -4.17 -8.86 7.57
N SER A 31 -5.49 -8.89 7.73
CA SER A 31 -6.29 -10.08 7.43
C SER A 31 -6.44 -10.26 5.91
N PRO A 32 -6.09 -11.45 5.37
CA PRO A 32 -6.29 -11.75 3.95
C PRO A 32 -7.77 -11.90 3.58
N ASP A 33 -8.64 -12.21 4.54
CA ASP A 33 -10.06 -12.48 4.27
C ASP A 33 -10.86 -11.21 4.01
N ASN A 34 -10.48 -10.10 4.66
CA ASN A 34 -11.30 -8.88 4.67
C ASN A 34 -10.50 -7.56 4.59
N ALA A 35 -9.18 -7.63 4.42
CA ALA A 35 -8.25 -6.51 4.33
C ALA A 35 -8.25 -5.58 5.57
N GLU A 36 -8.63 -6.09 6.73
CA GLU A 36 -8.63 -5.35 7.99
C GLU A 36 -7.26 -5.39 8.67
N VAL A 37 -6.86 -4.28 9.31
CA VAL A 37 -5.71 -4.26 10.21
C VAL A 37 -6.07 -5.04 11.48
N VAL A 38 -5.37 -6.15 11.72
CA VAL A 38 -5.64 -7.06 12.85
C VAL A 38 -4.52 -7.07 13.90
N LEU A 39 -3.37 -6.43 13.61
CA LEU A 39 -2.25 -6.37 14.54
C LEU A 39 -2.69 -5.82 15.90
N GLU A 40 -2.41 -6.58 16.96
CA GLU A 40 -2.74 -6.18 18.32
C GLU A 40 -2.03 -4.87 18.69
N ASN A 41 -2.74 -3.98 19.39
CA ASN A 41 -2.25 -2.66 19.80
C ASN A 41 -1.90 -1.68 18.66
N HIS A 42 -2.12 -2.04 17.39
CA HIS A 42 -1.91 -1.11 16.28
C HIS A 42 -3.00 -0.01 16.30
N PRO A 43 -2.66 1.29 16.13
CA PRO A 43 -3.64 2.39 16.24
C PRO A 43 -4.80 2.26 15.25
N GLN A 44 -4.54 1.75 14.05
CA GLN A 44 -5.54 1.50 13.02
C GLN A 44 -6.21 0.11 13.10
N ARG A 45 -6.07 -0.66 14.19
CA ARG A 45 -6.72 -1.98 14.32
C ARG A 45 -8.24 -1.85 14.11
N GLY A 46 -8.83 -2.74 13.31
CA GLY A 46 -10.25 -2.71 12.93
C GLY A 46 -10.54 -1.91 11.65
N VAL A 47 -9.57 -1.18 11.11
CA VAL A 47 -9.74 -0.39 9.88
C VAL A 47 -9.41 -1.24 8.66
N LYS A 48 -10.23 -1.12 7.61
CA LYS A 48 -10.00 -1.78 6.31
C LYS A 48 -9.15 -0.93 5.38
N ILE A 49 -8.21 -1.57 4.68
CA ILE A 49 -7.32 -0.92 3.71
C ILE A 49 -7.87 -0.92 2.27
N THR A 50 -8.94 -1.68 2.01
CA THR A 50 -9.58 -1.78 0.69
C THR A 50 -9.95 -0.39 0.15
N ASP A 51 -9.71 -0.19 -1.15
CA ASP A 51 -10.03 1.04 -1.87
C ASP A 51 -9.34 2.33 -1.39
N LYS A 52 -8.32 2.22 -0.53
CA LYS A 52 -7.53 3.37 -0.02
C LYS A 52 -6.22 3.54 -0.77
N ILE A 53 -5.70 4.77 -0.76
CA ILE A 53 -4.26 5.00 -0.94
C ILE A 53 -3.61 4.77 0.43
N LEU A 54 -2.98 3.62 0.59
CA LEU A 54 -2.42 3.21 1.88
C LEU A 54 -0.99 3.73 2.00
N ILE A 55 -0.75 4.52 3.04
CA ILE A 55 0.57 5.03 3.41
C ILE A 55 1.10 4.17 4.54
N VAL A 56 2.26 3.55 4.31
CA VAL A 56 2.99 2.76 5.31
C VAL A 56 4.36 3.42 5.50
N PRO A 57 4.49 4.39 6.43
CA PRO A 57 5.74 5.11 6.64
C PRO A 57 6.89 4.18 7.06
N ASP A 58 6.58 3.19 7.90
CA ASP A 58 7.57 2.27 8.46
C ASP A 58 7.15 0.81 8.17
N PRO A 59 7.33 0.33 6.92
CA PRO A 59 6.98 -1.05 6.58
C PRO A 59 7.92 -2.03 7.29
N ILE A 60 7.36 -3.09 7.87
CA ILE A 60 8.12 -4.22 8.40
C ILE A 60 8.18 -5.31 7.34
N GLY A 61 9.31 -5.37 6.63
CA GLY A 61 9.56 -6.35 5.58
C GLY A 61 9.49 -7.80 6.09
N SER A 62 8.77 -8.64 5.35
CA SER A 62 8.69 -10.08 5.52
C SER A 62 8.40 -10.72 4.17
N SER A 63 9.10 -11.79 3.78
CA SER A 63 8.84 -12.49 2.52
C SER A 63 7.38 -12.95 2.41
N SER A 64 6.75 -13.28 3.55
CA SER A 64 5.33 -13.67 3.62
C SER A 64 4.36 -12.52 3.43
N SER A 65 4.78 -11.26 3.57
CA SER A 65 3.93 -10.09 3.28
C SER A 65 3.51 -10.03 1.81
N ALA A 66 4.35 -10.50 0.88
CA ALA A 66 4.00 -10.57 -0.53
C ALA A 66 2.84 -11.55 -0.79
N ALA A 67 2.76 -12.66 -0.05
CA ALA A 67 1.66 -13.61 -0.18
C ALA A 67 0.33 -12.97 0.23
N ILE A 68 0.31 -12.25 1.35
CA ILE A 68 -0.90 -11.54 1.81
C ILE A 68 -1.35 -10.49 0.80
N LEU A 69 -0.44 -9.63 0.30
CA LEU A 69 -0.84 -8.63 -0.70
C LEU A 69 -1.35 -9.29 -2.01
N LEU A 70 -0.74 -10.41 -2.44
CA LEU A 70 -1.21 -11.17 -3.60
C LEU A 70 -2.62 -11.75 -3.39
N GLU A 71 -2.92 -12.27 -2.20
CA GLU A 71 -4.26 -12.75 -1.83
C GLU A 71 -5.29 -11.62 -1.88
N LEU A 72 -4.95 -10.44 -1.37
CA LEU A 72 -5.83 -9.26 -1.43
C LEU A 72 -6.07 -8.79 -2.87
N LEU A 73 -5.07 -8.85 -3.74
CA LEU A 73 -5.19 -8.52 -5.17
C LEU A 73 -6.09 -9.54 -5.87
N TYR A 74 -5.89 -10.84 -5.61
CA TYR A 74 -6.73 -11.92 -6.12
C TYR A 74 -8.21 -11.75 -5.73
N ALA A 75 -8.45 -11.48 -4.44
CA ALA A 75 -9.78 -11.26 -3.88
C ALA A 75 -10.38 -9.89 -4.24
N LYS A 76 -9.63 -9.02 -4.93
CA LYS A 76 -10.05 -7.65 -5.32
C LYS A 76 -10.43 -6.76 -4.13
N ILE A 77 -9.76 -6.95 -3.00
CA ILE A 77 -9.94 -6.17 -1.77
C ILE A 77 -8.66 -5.45 -1.33
N ALA A 78 -7.64 -5.43 -2.17
CA ALA A 78 -6.41 -4.68 -1.99
C ALA A 78 -6.65 -3.15 -1.86
N PRO A 79 -5.70 -2.39 -1.28
CA PRO A 79 -5.69 -0.94 -1.43
C PRO A 79 -5.56 -0.55 -2.89
N LYS A 80 -5.98 0.67 -3.28
CA LYS A 80 -5.84 1.18 -4.65
C LYS A 80 -4.41 1.52 -5.03
N GLY A 81 -3.56 1.83 -4.05
CA GLY A 81 -2.16 2.17 -4.25
C GLY A 81 -1.43 2.18 -2.91
N LEU A 82 -0.11 1.99 -2.98
CA LEU A 82 0.76 1.96 -1.81
C LEU A 82 1.82 3.05 -1.90
N ILE A 83 2.03 3.75 -0.79
CA ILE A 83 3.18 4.62 -0.59
C ILE A 83 3.95 4.12 0.63
N LEU A 84 5.17 3.63 0.38
CA LEU A 84 6.04 3.03 1.39
C LEU A 84 7.14 4.02 1.76
N GLY A 85 7.49 4.08 3.04
CA GLY A 85 8.76 4.71 3.43
C GLY A 85 9.95 3.94 2.87
N THR A 86 11.02 4.66 2.54
CA THR A 86 12.23 4.14 1.86
C THR A 86 13.04 3.11 2.68
N ASN A 87 12.68 2.85 3.94
CA ASN A 87 13.33 1.84 4.76
C ASN A 87 12.82 0.42 4.41
N LYS A 88 13.53 -0.25 3.50
CA LYS A 88 13.74 -1.72 3.43
C LYS A 88 12.63 -2.66 2.94
N ASP A 89 11.54 -2.23 2.32
CA ASP A 89 10.57 -3.20 1.75
C ASP A 89 10.55 -3.21 0.22
N ALA A 90 11.36 -4.10 -0.36
CA ALA A 90 11.31 -4.46 -1.79
C ALA A 90 10.42 -5.70 -2.06
N ILE A 91 9.70 -6.19 -1.05
CA ILE A 91 8.97 -7.47 -1.11
C ILE A 91 7.55 -7.26 -1.61
N LEU A 92 6.83 -6.24 -1.11
CA LEU A 92 5.45 -5.97 -1.56
C LEU A 92 5.32 -5.78 -3.09
N PRO A 93 6.22 -5.07 -3.81
CA PRO A 93 6.18 -4.98 -5.27
C PRO A 93 6.19 -6.33 -6.01
N ILE A 94 6.79 -7.38 -5.45
CA ILE A 94 6.81 -8.72 -6.06
C ILE A 94 5.39 -9.27 -6.21
N SER A 95 4.51 -9.00 -5.24
CA SER A 95 3.11 -9.45 -5.31
C SER A 95 2.37 -8.85 -6.50
N VAL A 96 2.64 -7.57 -6.82
CA VAL A 96 2.01 -6.87 -7.93
C VAL A 96 2.55 -7.39 -9.27
N LEU A 97 3.86 -7.65 -9.35
CA LEU A 97 4.46 -8.31 -10.52
C LEU A 97 3.83 -9.69 -10.77
N VAL A 98 3.67 -10.51 -9.73
CA VAL A 98 3.03 -11.82 -9.88
C VAL A 98 1.57 -11.68 -10.31
N ALA A 99 0.82 -10.75 -9.71
CA ALA A 99 -0.56 -10.47 -10.10
C ALA A 99 -0.67 -10.10 -11.60
N GLU A 100 0.25 -9.28 -12.12
CA GLU A 100 0.32 -8.95 -13.54
C GLU A 100 0.54 -10.20 -14.41
N GLN A 101 1.50 -11.07 -14.05
CA GLN A 101 1.77 -12.31 -14.79
C GLN A 101 0.57 -13.27 -14.78
N MET A 102 -0.27 -13.19 -13.75
CA MET A 102 -1.52 -13.97 -13.65
C MET A 102 -2.70 -13.30 -14.37
N GLY A 103 -2.51 -12.12 -14.97
CA GLY A 103 -3.57 -11.36 -15.65
C GLY A 103 -4.58 -10.70 -14.68
N TRP A 104 -4.18 -10.45 -13.43
CA TRP A 104 -5.02 -9.82 -12.42
C TRP A 104 -4.83 -8.30 -12.40
N ASN A 105 -5.72 -7.60 -11.68
CA ASN A 105 -5.56 -6.17 -11.46
C ASN A 105 -4.32 -5.89 -10.60
N THR A 106 -3.62 -4.81 -10.93
CA THR A 106 -2.41 -4.34 -10.23
C THR A 106 -2.64 -2.98 -9.59
N ILE A 107 -1.70 -2.55 -8.76
CA ILE A 107 -1.75 -1.28 -8.03
C ILE A 107 -0.37 -0.60 -8.13
N PRO A 108 -0.31 0.75 -8.21
CA PRO A 108 0.96 1.45 -8.13
C PRO A 108 1.57 1.31 -6.73
N ILE A 109 2.89 1.16 -6.68
CA ILE A 109 3.67 1.19 -5.43
C ILE A 109 4.78 2.22 -5.58
N ILE A 110 4.77 3.21 -4.70
CA ILE A 110 5.74 4.30 -4.65
C ILE A 110 6.54 4.20 -3.36
N ALA A 111 7.87 4.30 -3.45
CA ALA A 111 8.73 4.55 -2.30
C ALA A 111 9.01 6.05 -2.18
N MET A 112 8.89 6.58 -0.97
CA MET A 112 9.14 8.00 -0.73
C MET A 112 9.73 8.23 0.67
N GLU A 113 10.72 9.11 0.75
CA GLU A 113 11.24 9.57 2.04
C GLU A 113 10.19 10.44 2.73
N ASN A 114 9.88 10.11 3.99
CA ASN A 114 8.99 10.89 4.85
C ASN A 114 7.64 11.26 4.19
N PRO A 115 6.78 10.29 3.83
CA PRO A 115 5.44 10.63 3.36
C PRO A 115 4.69 11.39 4.46
N THR A 116 4.26 12.62 4.18
CA THR A 116 3.59 13.50 5.17
C THR A 116 2.06 13.51 5.04
N PHE A 117 1.51 12.78 4.08
CA PHE A 117 0.06 12.68 3.83
C PHE A 117 -0.71 12.15 5.05
N LYS A 118 -1.83 12.80 5.37
CA LYS A 118 -2.70 12.43 6.49
C LYS A 118 -3.92 11.64 6.02
N SER A 119 -4.43 10.78 6.89
CA SER A 119 -5.68 10.07 6.65
C SER A 119 -6.83 11.04 6.34
N GLY A 120 -7.62 10.74 5.31
CA GLY A 120 -8.73 11.58 4.85
C GLY A 120 -8.38 12.56 3.72
N GLU A 121 -7.10 12.77 3.41
CA GLU A 121 -6.70 13.48 2.19
C GLU A 121 -7.08 12.68 0.94
N GLU A 122 -7.35 13.35 -0.18
CA GLU A 122 -7.54 12.71 -1.48
C GLU A 122 -6.26 12.85 -2.32
N LEU A 123 -5.74 11.72 -2.80
CA LEU A 123 -4.54 11.68 -3.62
C LEU A 123 -4.81 11.01 -4.97
N GLU A 124 -4.03 11.42 -5.96
CA GLU A 124 -3.82 10.71 -7.23
C GLU A 124 -2.34 10.39 -7.41
N ILE A 125 -2.05 9.14 -7.76
CA ILE A 125 -0.74 8.62 -8.13
C ILE A 125 -0.72 8.43 -9.66
N LYS A 126 0.35 8.88 -10.30
CA LYS A 126 0.59 8.72 -11.74
C LYS A 126 1.71 7.70 -12.02
N THR A 127 1.77 7.24 -13.27
CA THR A 127 2.69 6.19 -13.73
C THR A 127 4.17 6.53 -13.58
N ASP A 128 4.50 7.82 -13.56
CA ASP A 128 5.85 8.36 -13.40
C ASP A 128 6.26 8.56 -11.92
N GLY A 129 5.39 8.23 -10.98
CA GLY A 129 5.61 8.44 -9.55
C GLY A 129 5.21 9.81 -9.04
N THR A 130 4.63 10.67 -9.89
CA THR A 130 4.04 11.93 -9.47
C THR A 130 2.80 11.68 -8.63
N ILE A 131 2.69 12.37 -7.50
CA ILE A 131 1.55 12.33 -6.59
C ILE A 131 0.93 13.72 -6.50
N HIS A 132 -0.39 13.81 -6.67
CA HIS A 132 -1.16 15.04 -6.53
C HIS A 132 -2.16 14.93 -5.40
N SER A 133 -2.32 16.01 -4.63
CA SER A 133 -3.50 16.18 -3.77
C SER A 133 -4.64 16.79 -4.57
N ILE A 134 -5.84 16.26 -4.35
CA ILE A 134 -7.08 16.62 -5.06
C ILE A 134 -8.11 17.19 -4.08
#